data_AF-R7I600-F1
#
_entry.id   AF-R7I600-F1
#
_cell.length_a   1.000
_cell.length_b   1.000
_cell.length_c   1.000
_cell.angle_alpha   90.00
_cell.angle_beta   90.00
_cell.angle_gamma   90.00
#
_symmetry.space_group_name_H-M   'P 1'
#
loop_
_entity.id
_entity.type
_entity.pdbx_description
1 polymer ?
#
loop_
_entity_poly.entity_id
_entity_poly.type
_entity_poly.pdbx_seq_one_letter_code
_entity_poly.pdbx_strand_id
1 'polypeptide(L)'
;MFSGCKSLNVIDFKNFNTSKVTNMNGMFENCSGLDVVDVSNFDTSSVTSMGKMFYGCSKLYALNLNEFNTANVRNMAYMFAKCGDLRVLRTDRFNTANVTNMKYMFYECIHLDFEGIRGLNLTSFNTAKVTNMEGMFEYCYYLNSLNLSSFDTRKVTNMKKMFVGCGYLTTIRTPKKSGKCTAVLPTIFKYNKRKAYKTLPKYSKKSIALKYS
;
A
#
# COMPACT_ATOMS: atom_id res chain seq x y z
N MET A 1 6.61 -14.21 -13.53
CA MET A 1 6.40 -15.61 -13.95
C MET A 1 5.06 -15.78 -14.65
N PHE A 2 3.96 -15.30 -14.07
CA PHE A 2 2.61 -15.40 -14.63
C PHE A 2 2.08 -14.09 -15.22
N SER A 3 2.97 -13.15 -15.56
CA SER A 3 2.56 -11.84 -16.06
C SER A 3 1.68 -11.99 -17.33
N GLY A 4 0.50 -11.39 -17.30
CA GLY A 4 -0.47 -11.39 -18.41
C GLY A 4 -1.36 -12.63 -18.48
N CYS A 5 -1.25 -13.57 -17.55
CA CYS A 5 -2.13 -14.76 -17.50
C CYS A 5 -3.55 -14.36 -17.05
N LYS A 6 -4.34 -13.80 -17.97
CA LYS A 6 -5.69 -13.27 -17.68
C LYS A 6 -6.72 -14.32 -17.24
N SER A 7 -6.50 -15.58 -17.59
CA SER A 7 -7.38 -16.70 -17.23
C SER A 7 -6.91 -17.47 -15.98
N LEU A 8 -5.88 -16.96 -15.30
CA LEU A 8 -5.33 -17.58 -14.10
C LEU A 8 -6.31 -17.44 -12.94
N ASN A 9 -6.97 -18.53 -12.56
CA ASN A 9 -7.96 -18.56 -11.48
C ASN A 9 -7.61 -19.57 -10.37
N VAL A 10 -6.87 -20.64 -10.69
CA VAL A 10 -6.41 -21.64 -9.72
C VAL A 10 -5.01 -22.10 -10.10
N ILE A 11 -4.06 -22.00 -9.16
CA ILE A 11 -2.75 -22.65 -9.23
C ILE A 11 -2.44 -23.27 -7.88
N ASP A 12 -1.97 -24.51 -7.88
CA ASP A 12 -1.30 -25.10 -6.73
C ASP A 12 0.21 -24.82 -6.79
N PHE A 13 0.72 -24.09 -5.79
CA PHE A 13 2.14 -23.76 -5.68
C PHE A 13 2.94 -24.68 -4.77
N LYS A 14 2.36 -25.72 -4.16
CA LYS A 14 2.99 -26.49 -3.06
C LYS A 14 4.44 -26.93 -3.30
N ASN A 15 4.82 -27.22 -4.55
CA ASN A 15 6.16 -27.70 -4.92
C ASN A 15 7.11 -26.61 -5.42
N PHE A 16 6.71 -25.32 -5.38
CA PHE A 16 7.57 -24.22 -5.80
C PHE A 16 8.65 -23.95 -4.75
N ASN A 17 9.91 -24.03 -5.16
CA ASN A 17 11.02 -23.56 -4.35
C ASN A 17 11.42 -22.13 -4.75
N THR A 18 11.05 -21.15 -3.93
CA THR A 18 11.38 -19.73 -4.16
C THR A 18 12.55 -19.21 -3.34
N SER A 19 13.25 -20.05 -2.57
CA SER A 19 14.29 -19.64 -1.61
C SER A 19 15.44 -18.82 -2.19
N LYS A 20 15.75 -19.03 -3.47
CA LYS A 20 16.80 -18.30 -4.21
C LYS A 20 16.28 -17.12 -5.03
N VAL A 21 14.97 -16.88 -5.06
CA VAL A 21 14.38 -15.80 -5.85
C VAL A 21 14.69 -14.46 -5.17
N THR A 22 15.40 -13.58 -5.88
CA THR A 22 15.74 -12.23 -5.39
C THR A 22 14.84 -11.14 -5.97
N ASN A 23 14.09 -11.45 -7.02
CA ASN A 23 13.24 -10.51 -7.76
C ASN A 23 11.90 -11.17 -8.09
N MET A 24 10.84 -10.68 -7.44
CA MET A 24 9.45 -11.09 -7.68
C MET A 24 8.66 -10.00 -8.43
N ASN A 25 9.35 -9.08 -9.13
CA ASN A 25 8.69 -8.03 -9.88
C ASN A 25 7.73 -8.62 -10.92
N GLY A 26 6.52 -8.07 -10.97
CA GLY A 26 5.50 -8.45 -11.94
C GLY A 26 5.14 -9.94 -11.92
N MET A 27 5.31 -10.64 -10.79
CA MET A 27 5.10 -12.09 -10.76
C MET A 27 3.70 -12.50 -11.25
N PHE A 28 2.67 -11.74 -10.86
CA PHE A 28 1.27 -11.89 -11.25
C PHE A 28 0.72 -10.64 -11.99
N GLU A 29 1.59 -9.80 -12.56
CA GLU A 29 1.16 -8.57 -13.25
C GLU A 29 0.10 -8.87 -14.33
N ASN A 30 -1.01 -8.15 -14.31
CA ASN A 30 -2.18 -8.29 -15.19
C ASN A 30 -2.83 -9.67 -15.22
N CYS A 31 -2.73 -10.46 -14.14
CA CYS A 31 -3.57 -11.65 -13.95
C CYS A 31 -5.00 -11.24 -13.55
N SER A 32 -5.75 -10.65 -14.47
CA SER A 32 -7.07 -10.08 -14.21
C SER A 32 -8.16 -11.10 -13.83
N GLY A 33 -7.90 -12.39 -14.09
CA GLY A 33 -8.77 -13.50 -13.70
C GLY A 33 -8.54 -14.00 -12.27
N LEU A 34 -7.46 -13.58 -11.63
CA LEU A 34 -7.05 -14.05 -10.31
C LEU A 34 -7.94 -13.43 -9.23
N ASP A 35 -8.72 -14.26 -8.55
CA ASP A 35 -9.67 -13.86 -7.51
C ASP A 35 -9.13 -14.11 -6.09
N VAL A 36 -8.48 -15.26 -5.88
CA VAL A 36 -7.79 -15.69 -4.67
C VAL A 36 -6.49 -16.38 -5.07
N VAL A 37 -5.44 -16.18 -4.29
CA VAL A 37 -4.16 -16.84 -4.50
C VAL A 37 -3.55 -17.20 -3.14
N ASP A 38 -3.18 -18.46 -2.97
CA ASP A 38 -2.40 -18.90 -1.82
C ASP A 38 -0.92 -18.84 -2.17
N VAL A 39 -0.19 -17.95 -1.51
CA VAL A 39 1.27 -17.78 -1.65
C VAL A 39 2.00 -18.06 -0.34
N SER A 40 1.34 -18.74 0.60
CA SER A 40 1.88 -18.99 1.95
C SER A 40 3.15 -19.84 1.95
N ASN A 41 3.38 -20.63 0.90
CA ASN A 41 4.55 -21.49 0.76
C ASN A 41 5.77 -20.79 0.11
N PHE A 42 5.64 -19.53 -0.30
CA PHE A 42 6.75 -18.79 -0.90
C PHE A 42 7.76 -18.40 0.18
N ASP A 43 8.98 -18.92 0.08
CA ASP A 43 10.13 -18.33 0.76
C ASP A 43 10.51 -17.03 0.06
N THR A 44 10.26 -15.89 0.72
CA THR A 44 10.61 -14.55 0.23
C THR A 44 11.82 -13.94 0.92
N SER A 45 12.55 -14.72 1.74
CA SER A 45 13.65 -14.21 2.57
C SER A 45 14.79 -13.57 1.76
N SER A 46 15.04 -14.05 0.55
CA SER A 46 16.05 -13.53 -0.38
C SER A 46 15.54 -12.38 -1.27
N VAL A 47 14.24 -12.05 -1.24
CA VAL A 47 13.62 -11.13 -2.19
C VAL A 47 13.97 -9.68 -1.86
N THR A 48 14.45 -8.96 -2.87
CA THR A 48 14.82 -7.55 -2.79
C THR A 48 13.89 -6.62 -3.57
N SER A 49 13.07 -7.15 -4.47
CA SER A 49 12.14 -6.38 -5.29
C SER A 49 10.81 -7.11 -5.46
N MET A 50 9.70 -6.42 -5.13
CA MET A 50 8.31 -6.88 -5.25
C MET A 50 7.43 -5.87 -6.02
N GLY A 51 8.06 -5.02 -6.85
CA GLY A 51 7.37 -4.02 -7.63
C GLY A 51 6.41 -4.65 -8.63
N LYS A 52 5.21 -4.09 -8.77
CA LYS A 52 4.13 -4.59 -9.65
C LYS A 52 3.72 -6.05 -9.42
N MET A 53 4.08 -6.69 -8.30
CA MET A 53 3.89 -8.14 -8.12
C MET A 53 2.45 -8.59 -8.40
N PHE A 54 1.44 -7.80 -8.00
CA PHE A 54 0.02 -8.04 -8.25
C PHE A 54 -0.64 -6.90 -9.06
N TYR A 55 0.15 -6.11 -9.79
CA TYR A 55 -0.39 -4.99 -10.59
C TYR A 55 -1.49 -5.49 -11.52
N GLY A 56 -2.65 -4.85 -11.56
CA GLY A 56 -3.72 -5.19 -12.52
C GLY A 56 -4.41 -6.53 -12.26
N CYS A 57 -4.23 -7.16 -11.10
CA CYS A 57 -5.06 -8.28 -10.65
C CYS A 57 -6.44 -7.75 -10.23
N SER A 58 -7.25 -7.34 -11.20
CA SER A 58 -8.47 -6.55 -10.96
C SER A 58 -9.56 -7.29 -10.18
N LYS A 59 -9.63 -8.63 -10.30
CA LYS A 59 -10.60 -9.49 -9.59
C LYS A 59 -10.11 -9.97 -8.22
N LEU A 60 -8.86 -9.69 -7.85
CA LEU A 60 -8.26 -10.21 -6.62
C LEU A 60 -9.01 -9.64 -5.42
N TYR A 61 -9.78 -10.46 -4.73
CA TYR A 61 -10.70 -10.04 -3.68
C TYR A 61 -10.00 -9.96 -2.31
N ALA A 62 -9.20 -10.98 -1.99
CA ALA A 62 -8.47 -11.09 -0.75
C ALA A 62 -7.06 -11.62 -0.99
N LEU A 63 -6.11 -11.09 -0.24
CA LEU A 63 -4.71 -11.50 -0.30
C LEU A 63 -4.10 -11.52 1.10
N ASN A 64 -3.52 -12.66 1.47
CA ASN A 64 -2.78 -12.81 2.71
C ASN A 64 -1.29 -12.94 2.45
N LEU A 65 -0.50 -11.96 2.92
CA LEU A 65 0.95 -11.92 2.77
C LEU A 65 1.68 -11.94 4.11
N ASN A 66 1.03 -12.38 5.19
CA ASN A 66 1.65 -12.37 6.52
C ASN A 66 2.86 -13.32 6.62
N GLU A 67 2.96 -14.35 5.77
CA GLU A 67 4.13 -15.25 5.72
C GLU A 67 5.31 -14.66 4.92
N PHE A 68 5.13 -13.52 4.24
CA PHE A 68 6.23 -12.91 3.47
C PHE A 68 7.25 -12.27 4.41
N ASN A 69 8.49 -12.76 4.34
CA ASN A 69 9.65 -12.02 4.83
C ASN A 69 10.00 -10.90 3.86
N THR A 70 9.73 -9.65 4.27
CA THR A 70 9.96 -8.45 3.45
C THR A 70 11.17 -7.63 3.91
N ALA A 71 11.97 -8.13 4.86
CA ALA A 71 13.05 -7.37 5.49
C ALA A 71 14.15 -6.92 4.51
N ASN A 72 14.34 -7.65 3.40
CA ASN A 72 15.33 -7.34 2.36
C ASN A 72 14.76 -6.54 1.18
N VAL A 73 13.44 -6.31 1.14
CA VAL A 73 12.77 -5.65 0.02
C VAL A 73 13.09 -4.15 0.02
N ARG A 74 13.51 -3.67 -1.15
CA ARG A 74 13.85 -2.26 -1.40
C ARG A 74 12.78 -1.54 -2.24
N ASN A 75 12.08 -2.29 -3.10
CA ASN A 75 11.10 -1.74 -4.05
C ASN A 75 9.74 -2.45 -3.93
N MET A 76 8.70 -1.66 -3.63
CA MET A 76 7.29 -2.07 -3.58
C MET A 76 6.41 -1.19 -4.49
N ALA A 77 7.01 -0.50 -5.47
CA ALA A 77 6.27 0.38 -6.35
C ALA A 77 5.20 -0.40 -7.14
N TYR A 78 3.98 0.15 -7.22
CA TYR A 78 2.84 -0.43 -7.92
C TYR A 78 2.42 -1.84 -7.48
N MET A 79 2.87 -2.33 -6.31
CA MET A 79 2.72 -3.74 -5.93
C MET A 79 1.28 -4.26 -6.02
N PHE A 80 0.29 -3.44 -5.65
CA PHE A 80 -1.14 -3.77 -5.69
C PHE A 80 -1.94 -2.83 -6.58
N ALA A 81 -1.28 -2.00 -7.39
CA ALA A 81 -1.97 -1.02 -8.20
C ALA A 81 -2.96 -1.68 -9.16
N LYS A 82 -4.15 -1.09 -9.31
CA LYS A 82 -5.26 -1.59 -10.14
C LYS A 82 -5.86 -2.92 -9.69
N CYS A 83 -5.65 -3.33 -8.43
CA CYS A 83 -6.45 -4.37 -7.79
C CYS A 83 -7.80 -3.79 -7.33
N GLY A 84 -8.70 -3.56 -8.29
CA GLY A 84 -9.97 -2.84 -8.08
C GLY A 84 -10.91 -3.51 -7.07
N ASP A 85 -10.97 -4.86 -7.07
CA ASP A 85 -11.84 -5.63 -6.18
C ASP A 85 -11.17 -6.02 -4.85
N LEU A 86 -9.91 -5.63 -4.61
CA LEU A 86 -9.18 -5.99 -3.40
C LEU A 86 -9.78 -5.29 -2.19
N ARG A 87 -10.42 -6.07 -1.32
CA ARG A 87 -11.03 -5.60 -0.07
C ARG A 87 -10.22 -5.94 1.15
N VAL A 88 -9.56 -7.11 1.15
CA VAL A 88 -8.79 -7.61 2.29
C VAL A 88 -7.35 -7.85 1.90
N LEU A 89 -6.45 -7.10 2.52
CA LEU A 89 -5.01 -7.22 2.33
C LEU A 89 -4.29 -7.37 3.68
N ARG A 90 -3.85 -8.59 3.99
CA ARG A 90 -3.10 -8.86 5.23
C ARG A 90 -1.61 -8.64 5.00
N THR A 91 -1.07 -7.60 5.65
CA THR A 91 0.34 -7.17 5.60
C THR A 91 0.88 -6.86 6.99
N ASP A 92 0.26 -7.45 8.02
CA ASP A 92 0.52 -7.17 9.42
C ASP A 92 1.98 -7.45 9.82
N ARG A 93 2.64 -8.38 9.12
CA ARG A 93 4.05 -8.76 9.36
C ARG A 93 5.06 -8.10 8.43
N PHE A 94 4.65 -7.13 7.61
CA PHE A 94 5.58 -6.45 6.71
C PHE A 94 6.67 -5.69 7.48
N ASN A 95 7.93 -5.95 7.13
CA ASN A 95 9.08 -5.16 7.56
C ASN A 95 9.55 -4.29 6.41
N THR A 96 9.07 -3.05 6.36
CA THR A 96 9.39 -2.11 5.27
C THR A 96 10.59 -1.21 5.55
N ALA A 97 11.39 -1.49 6.58
CA ALA A 97 12.48 -0.63 7.04
C ALA A 97 13.58 -0.37 5.99
N ASN A 98 13.71 -1.25 4.99
CA ASN A 98 14.65 -1.14 3.87
C ASN A 98 14.02 -0.64 2.57
N VAL A 99 12.70 -0.47 2.53
CA VAL A 99 11.98 0.01 1.34
C VAL A 99 12.31 1.48 1.09
N THR A 100 12.68 1.79 -0.14
CA THR A 100 12.94 3.18 -0.59
C THR A 100 11.85 3.69 -1.52
N ASN A 101 11.11 2.81 -2.18
CA ASN A 101 10.10 3.17 -3.18
C ASN A 101 8.75 2.48 -2.93
N MET A 102 7.72 3.28 -2.67
CA MET A 102 6.30 2.88 -2.50
C MET A 102 5.38 3.63 -3.48
N LYS A 103 5.94 4.16 -4.57
CA LYS A 103 5.19 4.87 -5.62
C LYS A 103 4.02 4.02 -6.10
N TYR A 104 2.82 4.62 -6.11
CA TYR A 104 1.57 4.02 -6.61
C TYR A 104 1.23 2.65 -6.01
N MET A 105 1.71 2.31 -4.81
CA MET A 105 1.56 0.95 -4.25
C MET A 105 0.11 0.45 -4.22
N PHE A 106 -0.86 1.33 -3.92
CA PHE A 106 -2.30 1.05 -3.89
C PHE A 106 -3.09 1.89 -4.90
N TYR A 107 -2.45 2.36 -5.97
CA TYR A 107 -3.11 3.16 -7.00
C TYR A 107 -4.33 2.44 -7.58
N GLU A 108 -5.49 3.08 -7.66
CA GLU A 108 -6.75 2.47 -8.15
C GLU A 108 -7.19 1.18 -7.41
N CYS A 109 -6.80 0.99 -6.14
CA CYS A 109 -7.43 -0.01 -5.27
C CYS A 109 -8.78 0.52 -4.76
N ILE A 110 -9.79 0.56 -5.65
CA ILE A 110 -11.06 1.27 -5.45
C ILE A 110 -11.81 0.81 -4.20
N HIS A 111 -11.85 -0.50 -3.93
CA HIS A 111 -12.60 -1.10 -2.81
C HIS A 111 -11.74 -1.44 -1.57
N LEU A 112 -10.52 -0.93 -1.49
CA LEU A 112 -9.64 -1.19 -0.35
C LEU A 112 -10.24 -0.60 0.93
N ASP A 113 -10.42 -1.45 1.94
CA ASP A 113 -11.08 -1.09 3.22
C ASP A 113 -12.53 -0.59 3.07
N PHE A 114 -13.25 -1.08 2.05
CA PHE A 114 -14.68 -0.83 1.87
C PHE A 114 -15.52 -1.45 3.01
N GLU A 115 -16.65 -0.83 3.34
CA GLU A 115 -17.62 -1.31 4.34
C GLU A 115 -17.05 -1.57 5.76
N GLY A 116 -15.92 -0.96 6.11
CA GLY A 116 -15.37 -1.07 7.46
C GLY A 116 -14.75 -2.43 7.79
N ILE A 117 -14.44 -3.23 6.76
CA ILE A 117 -13.82 -4.57 6.88
C ILE A 117 -12.42 -4.50 7.53
N ARG A 118 -11.83 -3.31 7.74
CA ARG A 118 -10.45 -3.10 8.19
C ARG A 118 -9.49 -3.85 7.27
N GLY A 119 -9.68 -3.60 5.98
CA GLY A 119 -9.03 -4.31 4.89
C GLY A 119 -7.53 -4.04 4.76
N LEU A 120 -7.05 -2.94 5.33
CA LEU A 120 -5.64 -2.54 5.25
C LEU A 120 -5.13 -2.10 6.62
N ASN A 121 -4.13 -2.81 7.14
CA ASN A 121 -3.39 -2.40 8.33
C ASN A 121 -1.98 -1.93 7.97
N LEU A 122 -1.67 -0.67 8.28
CA LEU A 122 -0.38 -0.04 7.97
C LEU A 122 0.53 0.12 9.20
N THR A 123 0.14 -0.38 10.38
CA THR A 123 0.88 -0.10 11.62
C THR A 123 2.28 -0.71 11.66
N SER A 124 2.54 -1.76 10.89
CA SER A 124 3.85 -2.41 10.75
C SER A 124 4.82 -1.65 9.84
N PHE A 125 4.31 -0.70 9.02
CA PHE A 125 5.12 -0.05 8.00
C PHE A 125 6.13 0.94 8.63
N ASN A 126 7.42 0.65 8.48
CA ASN A 126 8.50 1.56 8.80
C ASN A 126 8.98 2.28 7.53
N THR A 127 8.51 3.51 7.33
CA THR A 127 8.79 4.27 6.11
C THR A 127 10.02 5.17 6.20
N ALA A 128 10.87 5.04 7.23
CA ALA A 128 11.94 6.00 7.50
C ALA A 128 13.01 6.11 6.39
N LYS A 129 13.12 5.11 5.51
CA LYS A 129 14.00 5.12 4.33
C LYS A 129 13.28 5.42 3.01
N VAL A 130 11.95 5.51 3.02
CA VAL A 130 11.17 5.75 1.80
C VAL A 130 11.43 7.17 1.29
N THR A 131 11.77 7.27 0.01
CA THR A 131 11.98 8.55 -0.68
C THR A 131 10.84 8.90 -1.63
N ASN A 132 10.10 7.90 -2.13
CA ASN A 132 9.01 8.10 -3.08
C ASN A 132 7.70 7.42 -2.62
N MET A 133 6.64 8.22 -2.47
CA MET A 133 5.26 7.83 -2.16
C MET A 133 4.26 8.49 -3.12
N GLU A 134 4.70 8.87 -4.33
CA GLU A 134 3.85 9.45 -5.36
C GLU A 134 2.61 8.57 -5.60
N GLY A 135 1.42 9.17 -5.52
CA GLY A 135 0.14 8.52 -5.82
C GLY A 135 -0.14 7.22 -5.06
N MET A 136 0.46 7.02 -3.89
CA MET A 136 0.38 5.75 -3.16
C MET A 136 -1.06 5.26 -2.94
N PHE A 137 -2.02 6.17 -2.72
CA PHE A 137 -3.45 5.90 -2.58
C PHE A 137 -4.30 6.65 -3.63
N GLU A 138 -3.71 7.06 -4.75
CA GLU A 138 -4.45 7.78 -5.78
C GLU A 138 -5.56 6.88 -6.35
N TYR A 139 -6.77 7.43 -6.48
CA TYR A 139 -8.01 6.75 -6.87
C TYR A 139 -8.43 5.56 -5.99
N CYS A 140 -8.00 5.51 -4.72
CA CYS A 140 -8.65 4.66 -3.70
C CYS A 140 -10.01 5.26 -3.30
N TYR A 141 -11.01 5.15 -4.19
CA TYR A 141 -12.24 5.94 -4.11
C TYR A 141 -13.03 5.73 -2.82
N TYR A 142 -13.23 4.48 -2.39
CA TYR A 142 -14.03 4.16 -1.21
C TYR A 142 -13.26 4.08 0.12
N LEU A 143 -11.96 4.34 0.10
CA LEU A 143 -11.12 4.30 1.29
C LEU A 143 -11.58 5.36 2.31
N ASN A 144 -12.18 4.94 3.43
CA ASN A 144 -12.85 5.85 4.35
C ASN A 144 -11.94 6.38 5.48
N SER A 145 -11.01 5.56 5.95
CA SER A 145 -10.12 5.87 7.06
C SER A 145 -8.70 5.43 6.75
N LEU A 146 -7.71 6.25 7.13
CA LEU A 146 -6.30 5.90 7.03
C LEU A 146 -5.56 6.16 8.32
N ASN A 147 -4.84 5.15 8.80
CA ASN A 147 -3.92 5.30 9.92
C ASN A 147 -2.47 5.29 9.45
N LEU A 148 -1.87 6.48 9.32
CA LEU A 148 -0.47 6.65 8.96
C LEU A 148 0.44 6.89 10.18
N SER A 149 -0.01 6.61 11.40
CA SER A 149 0.75 6.93 12.62
C SER A 149 2.08 6.18 12.77
N SER A 150 2.33 5.13 12.01
CA SER A 150 3.64 4.47 11.92
C SER A 150 4.62 5.20 10.98
N PHE A 151 4.11 6.05 10.08
CA PHE A 151 4.91 6.62 9.00
C PHE A 151 5.87 7.69 9.51
N ASP A 152 7.09 7.63 8.97
CA ASP A 152 8.11 8.67 9.02
C ASP A 152 8.38 9.14 7.59
N THR A 153 7.91 10.35 7.25
CA THR A 153 8.02 10.91 5.90
C THR A 153 9.16 11.92 5.78
N ARG A 154 10.09 11.98 6.74
CA ARG A 154 11.18 12.98 6.73
C ARG A 154 12.11 12.85 5.52
N LYS A 155 12.32 11.63 5.01
CA LYS A 155 13.14 11.37 3.81
C LYS A 155 12.35 11.40 2.49
N VAL A 156 11.03 11.52 2.54
CA VAL A 156 10.21 11.48 1.33
C VAL A 156 10.41 12.78 0.54
N THR A 157 10.79 12.64 -0.72
CA THR A 157 10.99 13.76 -1.65
C THR A 157 9.80 13.93 -2.59
N ASN A 158 9.00 12.88 -2.82
CA ASN A 158 7.82 12.93 -3.67
C ASN A 158 6.58 12.29 -2.99
N MET A 159 5.56 13.10 -2.74
CA MET A 159 4.22 12.69 -2.27
C MET A 159 3.11 13.28 -3.16
N LYS A 160 3.45 13.64 -4.42
CA LYS A 160 2.48 14.19 -5.36
C LYS A 160 1.33 13.21 -5.54
N LYS A 161 0.12 13.74 -5.65
CA LYS A 161 -1.12 13.00 -5.91
C LYS A 161 -1.50 11.91 -4.89
N MET A 162 -0.81 11.80 -3.75
CA MET A 162 -0.97 10.66 -2.81
C MET A 162 -2.42 10.30 -2.46
N PHE A 163 -3.32 11.28 -2.36
CA PHE A 163 -4.75 11.08 -2.05
C PHE A 163 -5.70 11.65 -3.13
N VAL A 164 -5.21 11.92 -4.35
CA VAL A 164 -6.07 12.38 -5.45
C VAL A 164 -7.11 11.29 -5.73
N GLY A 165 -8.38 11.65 -5.88
CA GLY A 165 -9.45 10.70 -6.14
C GLY A 165 -9.91 9.85 -4.95
N CYS A 166 -9.40 10.08 -3.74
CA CYS A 166 -9.91 9.48 -2.50
C CYS A 166 -11.23 10.15 -2.07
N GLY A 167 -12.34 9.86 -2.75
CA GLY A 167 -13.62 10.56 -2.59
C GLY A 167 -14.31 10.36 -1.24
N TYR A 168 -14.14 9.18 -0.62
CA TYR A 168 -14.80 8.81 0.65
C TYR A 168 -13.90 8.94 1.88
N LEU A 169 -12.68 9.46 1.75
CA LEU A 169 -11.74 9.57 2.86
C LEU A 169 -12.22 10.63 3.86
N THR A 170 -12.70 10.18 5.03
CA THR A 170 -13.25 11.05 6.06
C THR A 170 -12.35 11.19 7.28
N THR A 171 -11.46 10.24 7.52
CA THR A 171 -10.54 10.31 8.66
C THR A 171 -9.12 9.93 8.27
N ILE A 172 -8.16 10.70 8.77
CA ILE A 172 -6.75 10.39 8.58
C ILE A 172 -5.98 10.68 9.85
N ARG A 173 -5.29 9.65 10.36
CA ARG A 173 -4.29 9.80 11.41
C ARG A 173 -2.94 10.03 10.74
N THR A 174 -2.35 11.21 10.96
CA THR A 174 -1.19 11.70 10.20
C THR A 174 0.08 10.90 10.50
N PRO A 175 1.13 11.01 9.65
CA PRO A 175 2.46 10.51 9.97
C PRO A 175 2.94 10.93 11.36
N LYS A 176 3.69 10.07 12.03
CA LYS A 176 4.32 10.36 13.33
C LYS A 176 5.41 11.41 13.18
N LYS A 177 6.19 11.31 12.11
CA LYS A 177 7.23 12.29 11.77
C LYS A 177 7.04 12.74 10.33
N SER A 178 6.98 14.04 10.11
CA SER A 178 6.81 14.61 8.76
C SER A 178 7.99 15.48 8.35
N GLY A 179 8.37 15.39 7.07
CA GLY A 179 9.39 16.26 6.47
C GLY A 179 8.82 17.53 5.82
N LYS A 180 9.58 18.06 4.85
CA LYS A 180 9.19 19.22 4.02
C LYS A 180 8.16 18.89 2.95
N CYS A 181 8.24 17.67 2.40
CA CYS A 181 7.32 17.16 1.41
C CYS A 181 6.01 16.78 2.10
N THR A 182 4.87 17.08 1.47
CA THR A 182 3.55 16.77 2.01
C THR A 182 2.60 16.36 0.88
N ALA A 183 1.57 15.60 1.25
CA ALA A 183 0.48 15.24 0.37
C ALA A 183 -0.66 16.26 0.49
N VAL A 184 -1.26 16.59 -0.65
CA VAL A 184 -2.54 17.31 -0.72
C VAL A 184 -3.65 16.36 -0.28
N LEU A 185 -4.51 16.84 0.62
CA LEU A 185 -5.69 16.10 1.08
C LEU A 185 -6.82 16.27 0.04
N PRO A 186 -7.71 15.27 -0.14
CA PRO A 186 -8.77 15.33 -1.15
C PRO A 186 -9.80 16.45 -0.87
N THR A 187 -9.87 16.90 0.38
CA THR A 187 -10.75 17.96 0.86
C THR A 187 -10.09 18.67 2.05
N ILE A 188 -10.81 19.57 2.70
CA ILE A 188 -10.41 20.19 3.96
C ILE A 188 -10.67 19.21 5.11
N PHE A 189 -9.64 18.98 5.91
CA PHE A 189 -9.77 18.27 7.19
C PHE A 189 -9.53 19.22 8.36
N LYS A 190 -10.11 18.91 9.52
CA LYS A 190 -9.91 19.67 10.76
C LYS A 190 -9.24 18.83 11.85
N TYR A 191 -8.34 19.46 12.60
CA TYR A 191 -7.87 18.99 13.90
C TYR A 191 -8.67 19.70 15.00
N ASN A 192 -9.25 18.91 15.92
CA ASN A 192 -10.06 19.40 17.05
C ASN A 192 -11.14 20.44 16.65
N LYS A 193 -11.77 20.27 15.48
CA LYS A 193 -12.76 21.19 14.88
C LYS A 193 -12.29 22.64 14.64
N ARG A 194 -11.01 22.97 14.89
CA ARG A 194 -10.49 24.35 14.85
C ARG A 194 -9.56 24.56 13.67
N LYS A 195 -8.48 23.77 13.60
CA LYS A 195 -7.41 24.00 12.62
C LYS A 195 -7.67 23.21 11.36
N ALA A 196 -7.85 23.92 10.24
CA ALA A 196 -8.05 23.34 8.92
C ALA A 196 -6.72 22.94 8.26
N TYR A 197 -6.76 21.86 7.49
CA TYR A 197 -5.65 21.27 6.75
C TYR A 197 -6.10 20.95 5.33
N LYS A 198 -5.44 21.54 4.34
CA LYS A 198 -5.53 21.16 2.91
C LYS A 198 -4.41 20.20 2.48
N THR A 199 -3.43 19.99 3.36
CA THR A 199 -2.29 19.08 3.18
C THR A 199 -1.97 18.40 4.50
N LEU A 200 -1.22 17.30 4.47
CA LEU A 200 -0.68 16.71 5.69
C LEU A 200 0.23 17.72 6.43
N PRO A 201 0.28 17.69 7.78
CA PRO A 201 1.15 18.59 8.54
C PRO A 201 2.63 18.36 8.18
N LYS A 202 3.32 19.44 7.79
CA LYS A 202 4.78 19.46 7.61
C LYS A 202 5.49 19.55 8.97
N TYR A 203 6.72 19.06 9.01
CA TYR A 203 7.62 19.18 10.18
C TYR A 203 7.03 18.70 11.50
N SER A 204 6.05 17.80 11.46
CA SER A 204 5.42 17.27 12.67
C SER A 204 6.36 16.29 13.38
N LYS A 205 6.35 16.35 14.71
CA LYS A 205 7.04 15.39 15.60
C LYS A 205 6.08 14.36 16.22
N LYS A 206 4.76 14.53 16.01
CA LYS A 206 3.72 13.63 16.53
C LYS A 206 2.60 13.42 15.52
N SER A 207 1.92 12.30 15.65
CA SER A 207 0.71 12.01 14.87
C SER A 207 -0.50 12.73 15.49
N ILE A 208 -1.38 13.27 14.66
CA ILE A 208 -2.68 13.83 15.04
C ILE A 208 -3.81 13.18 14.22
N ALA A 209 -5.02 13.17 14.77
CA ALA A 209 -6.20 12.70 14.04
C ALA A 209 -6.89 13.89 13.36
N LEU A 210 -7.04 13.81 12.05
CA LEU A 210 -7.78 14.77 11.24
C LEU A 210 -9.10 14.14 10.82
N LYS A 211 -10.18 14.92 10.89
CA LYS A 211 -11.51 14.51 10.43
C LYS A 211 -11.99 15.44 9.33
N TYR A 212 -12.75 14.90 8.39
CA TYR A 212 -13.48 15.66 7.38
C TYR A 212 -14.33 16.72 8.06
N SER A 213 -14.37 17.91 7.45
CA SER A 213 -14.98 19.10 8.02
C SER A 213 -16.35 19.41 7.45
#